data_AF-A0A2V1NFJ0-F1
#
_entry.id   AF-A0A2V1NFJ0-F1
#
_cell.length_a   1.000
_cell.length_b   1.000
_cell.length_c   1.000
_cell.angle_alpha   90.00
_cell.angle_beta   90.00
_cell.angle_gamma   90.00
#
_symmetry.space_group_name_H-M   'P 1'
#
loop_
_entity.id
_entity.type
_entity.pdbx_description
1 polymer ?
#
loop_
_entity_poly.entity_id
_entity_poly.type
_entity_poly.pdbx_seq_one_letter_code
_entity_poly.pdbx_strand_id
1 'polypeptide(L)'
;MTQQTPYRRLRALRDRFAPPPGLTWPEISGGKLVMTLRPGPRHQLTAMLVRRQLDTQLPEGLGVFEATDTDDEALGVLRVPDLQVCRDAAMETDDPLDPREIVQAEGRPAYDNRLHLPYGKPVTVATDLGTWKIETADLPRYGHPRRFVNVNSVTPGG
;
A
#
# COMPACT_ATOMS: atom_id res chain seq x y z
N MET A 1 2.29 20.76 -22.64
CA MET A 1 2.98 21.08 -21.37
C MET A 1 3.20 19.77 -20.63
N THR A 2 4.45 19.34 -20.52
CA THR A 2 4.83 17.97 -20.11
C THR A 2 4.69 17.81 -18.59
N GLN A 3 3.92 16.81 -18.13
CA GLN A 3 3.65 16.46 -16.72
C GLN A 3 4.93 16.26 -15.86
N GLN A 4 6.10 16.13 -16.51
CA GLN A 4 7.44 15.99 -15.90
C GLN A 4 7.84 17.18 -15.01
N THR A 5 7.46 18.41 -15.35
CA THR A 5 7.81 19.60 -14.52
C THR A 5 7.03 19.70 -13.21
N PRO A 6 5.71 19.42 -13.16
CA PRO A 6 4.96 19.27 -11.92
C PRO A 6 5.47 18.16 -11.00
N TYR A 7 5.74 16.95 -11.54
CA TYR A 7 6.18 15.82 -10.72
C TYR A 7 7.50 16.10 -10.01
N ARG A 8 8.53 16.57 -10.73
CA ARG A 8 9.83 16.91 -10.14
C ARG A 8 9.72 17.92 -9.01
N ARG A 9 8.81 18.89 -9.11
CA ARG A 9 8.55 19.86 -8.05
C ARG A 9 7.94 19.19 -6.81
N LEU A 10 6.99 18.26 -7.00
CA LEU A 10 6.40 17.50 -5.90
C LEU A 10 7.42 16.55 -5.26
N ARG A 11 8.26 15.89 -6.04
CA ARG A 11 9.35 15.04 -5.54
C ARG A 11 10.35 15.84 -4.72
N ALA A 12 10.82 16.96 -5.24
CA ALA A 12 11.71 17.86 -4.51
C ALA A 12 11.08 18.42 -3.24
N LEU A 13 9.75 18.62 -3.22
CA LEU A 13 9.04 19.03 -2.00
C LEU A 13 8.96 17.87 -0.98
N ARG A 14 8.60 16.66 -1.44
CA ARG A 14 8.55 15.44 -0.61
C ARG A 14 9.88 15.18 0.07
N ASP A 15 11.00 15.30 -0.64
CA ASP A 15 12.33 14.98 -0.09
C ASP A 15 12.79 15.95 1.01
N ARG A 16 12.18 17.14 1.11
CA ARG A 16 12.45 18.10 2.19
C ARG A 16 11.40 18.09 3.30
N PHE A 17 10.37 17.25 3.17
CA PHE A 17 9.21 17.29 4.04
C PHE A 17 9.40 16.35 5.23
N ALA A 18 9.36 16.87 6.47
CA ALA A 18 9.27 16.00 7.65
C ALA A 18 7.80 15.73 7.96
N PRO A 19 7.33 14.46 7.93
CA PRO A 19 5.92 14.16 8.21
C PRO A 19 5.58 14.52 9.66
N PRO A 20 4.40 15.14 9.92
CA PRO A 20 3.90 15.37 11.26
C PRO A 20 3.82 14.06 12.07
N PRO A 21 3.88 14.12 13.42
CA PRO A 21 3.73 12.95 14.26
C PRO A 21 2.46 12.17 13.93
N GLY A 22 2.61 10.86 13.72
CA GLY A 22 1.49 9.97 13.42
C GLY A 22 1.13 9.85 11.93
N LEU A 23 1.79 10.59 11.04
CA LEU A 23 1.64 10.45 9.59
C LEU A 23 2.82 9.72 8.94
N THR A 24 2.53 9.08 7.81
CA THR A 24 3.52 8.47 6.91
C THR A 24 4.25 9.52 6.08
N TRP A 25 5.36 9.11 5.47
CA TRP A 25 6.02 9.90 4.45
C TRP A 25 5.04 10.19 3.29
N PRO A 26 5.05 11.40 2.73
CA PRO A 26 4.16 11.73 1.62
C PRO A 26 4.44 10.87 0.39
N GLU A 27 3.38 10.27 -0.16
CA GLU A 27 3.33 9.71 -1.50
C GLU A 27 2.97 10.79 -2.52
N ILE A 28 3.25 10.55 -3.81
CA ILE A 28 2.83 11.43 -4.91
C ILE A 28 1.82 10.69 -5.78
N SER A 29 0.65 11.28 -5.98
CA SER A 29 -0.32 10.77 -6.95
C SER A 29 -1.35 11.79 -7.35
N GLY A 30 -1.78 11.73 -8.61
CA GLY A 30 -2.78 12.67 -9.15
C GLY A 30 -2.32 14.12 -9.03
N GLY A 31 -1.01 14.38 -9.11
CA GLY A 31 -0.40 15.70 -8.94
C GLY A 31 -0.46 16.26 -7.52
N LYS A 32 -0.58 15.41 -6.50
CA LYS A 32 -0.69 15.83 -5.09
C LYS A 32 0.25 15.02 -4.20
N LEU A 33 0.67 15.63 -3.09
CA LEU A 33 1.22 14.91 -1.95
C LEU A 33 0.07 14.32 -1.14
N VAL A 34 0.15 13.01 -0.87
CA VAL A 34 -0.83 12.27 -0.10
C VAL A 34 -0.13 11.68 1.11
N MET A 35 -0.64 11.96 2.31
CA MET A 35 -0.16 11.38 3.55
C MET A 35 -1.29 10.55 4.17
N THR A 36 -0.92 9.46 4.82
CA THR A 36 -1.84 8.57 5.53
C THR A 36 -1.43 8.47 6.99
N LEU A 37 -2.33 7.96 7.83
CA LEU A 37 -1.98 7.61 9.20
C LEU A 37 -0.91 6.51 9.20
N ARG A 38 0.05 6.60 10.13
CA ARG A 38 1.04 5.54 10.31
C ARG A 38 0.34 4.20 10.54
N PRO A 39 0.78 3.13 9.86
CA PRO A 39 0.18 1.82 10.05
C PRO A 39 0.32 1.34 11.50
N GLY A 40 -0.77 0.87 12.09
CA GLY A 40 -0.79 0.31 13.45
C GLY A 40 -0.55 -1.21 13.48
N PRO A 41 -0.45 -1.83 14.67
CA PRO A 41 -0.14 -3.26 14.79
C PRO A 41 -1.09 -4.20 14.02
N ARG A 42 -2.38 -3.87 13.91
CA ARG A 42 -3.34 -4.70 13.15
C ARG A 42 -3.11 -4.66 11.65
N HIS A 43 -2.66 -3.50 11.14
CA HIS A 43 -2.29 -3.38 9.72
C HIS A 43 -1.09 -4.29 9.44
N GLN A 44 -0.05 -4.22 10.26
CA GLN A 44 1.14 -5.06 10.13
C GLN A 44 0.83 -6.56 10.22
N LEU A 45 -0.02 -6.96 11.17
CA LEU A 45 -0.48 -8.35 11.26
C LEU A 45 -1.24 -8.79 10.01
N THR A 46 -2.07 -7.91 9.43
CA THR A 46 -2.81 -8.21 8.20
C THR A 46 -1.86 -8.39 7.02
N ALA A 47 -0.89 -7.48 6.83
CA ALA A 47 0.11 -7.58 5.77
C ALA A 47 0.92 -8.89 5.89
N MET A 48 1.39 -9.22 7.09
CA MET A 48 2.12 -10.47 7.35
C MET A 48 1.26 -11.72 7.05
N LEU A 49 -0.02 -11.73 7.41
CA LEU A 49 -0.90 -12.87 7.12
C LEU A 49 -1.18 -13.02 5.62
N VAL A 50 -1.38 -11.91 4.90
CA VAL A 50 -1.56 -11.94 3.44
C VAL A 50 -0.28 -12.42 2.76
N ARG A 51 0.88 -11.91 3.15
CA ARG A 51 2.18 -12.36 2.66
C ARG A 51 2.36 -13.87 2.83
N ARG A 52 2.11 -14.41 4.02
CA ARG A 52 2.21 -15.87 4.27
C ARG A 52 1.34 -16.69 3.33
N GLN A 53 0.14 -16.22 3.01
CA GLN A 53 -0.72 -16.91 2.06
C GLN A 53 -0.12 -16.90 0.65
N LEU A 54 0.38 -15.74 0.21
CA LEU A 54 0.99 -15.59 -1.12
C LEU A 54 2.30 -16.38 -1.26
N ASP A 55 3.18 -16.36 -0.25
CA ASP A 55 4.47 -17.08 -0.27
C ASP A 55 4.30 -18.59 -0.52
N THR A 56 3.17 -19.18 -0.14
CA THR A 56 2.86 -20.61 -0.40
C THR A 56 2.35 -20.91 -1.81
N GLN A 57 2.04 -19.88 -2.59
CA GLN A 57 1.40 -19.98 -3.90
C GLN A 57 2.24 -19.40 -5.03
N LEU A 58 3.21 -18.54 -4.72
CA LEU A 58 4.06 -17.93 -5.73
C LEU A 58 5.01 -18.97 -6.34
N PRO A 59 5.22 -18.93 -7.67
CA PRO A 59 6.26 -19.72 -8.32
C PRO A 59 7.66 -19.24 -7.88
N GLU A 60 8.66 -20.09 -8.08
CA GLU A 60 10.06 -19.75 -7.83
C GLU A 60 10.49 -18.49 -8.61
N GLY A 61 11.27 -17.62 -7.96
CA GLY A 61 11.76 -16.37 -8.52
C GLY A 61 10.79 -15.17 -8.41
N LEU A 62 9.60 -15.38 -7.84
CA LEU A 62 8.70 -14.30 -7.42
C LEU A 62 8.67 -14.19 -5.89
N GLY A 63 8.63 -12.96 -5.39
CA GLY A 63 8.56 -12.67 -3.97
C GLY A 63 7.47 -11.65 -3.64
N VAL A 64 6.99 -11.71 -2.39
CA VAL A 64 6.18 -10.64 -1.79
C VAL A 64 7.11 -9.71 -1.01
N PHE A 65 7.13 -8.44 -1.38
CA PHE A 65 7.94 -7.41 -0.76
C PHE A 65 7.06 -6.36 -0.07
N GLU A 66 7.58 -5.78 1.01
CA GLU A 66 6.85 -4.88 1.90
C GLU A 66 7.40 -3.47 1.79
N ALA A 67 6.52 -2.47 1.89
CA ALA A 67 6.85 -1.05 2.12
C ALA A 67 8.02 -0.50 1.30
N THR A 68 8.09 -0.86 0.02
CA THR A 68 9.18 -0.48 -0.88
C THR A 68 8.75 0.75 -1.70
N ASP A 69 9.57 1.81 -1.72
CA ASP A 69 9.33 2.97 -2.56
C ASP A 69 9.22 2.52 -4.04
N THR A 70 8.13 2.88 -4.70
CA THR A 70 7.88 2.66 -6.11
C THR A 70 7.73 4.02 -6.79
N ASP A 71 8.61 4.38 -7.73
CA ASP A 71 8.70 5.71 -8.32
C ASP A 71 8.64 5.67 -9.86
N ASP A 72 7.82 6.52 -10.46
CA ASP A 72 7.85 6.77 -11.88
C ASP A 72 7.44 8.22 -12.21
N GLU A 73 8.40 8.99 -12.71
CA GLU A 73 8.20 10.36 -13.17
C GLU A 73 7.25 10.47 -14.36
N ALA A 74 7.33 9.55 -15.33
CA ALA A 74 6.48 9.58 -16.52
C ALA A 74 5.01 9.34 -16.16
N LEU A 75 4.76 8.53 -15.13
CA LEU A 75 3.43 8.33 -14.54
C LEU A 75 3.05 9.43 -13.54
N GLY A 76 4.03 10.16 -13.01
CA GLY A 76 3.84 11.16 -11.99
C GLY A 76 3.45 10.56 -10.64
N VAL A 77 3.98 9.39 -10.32
CA VAL A 77 3.59 8.57 -9.16
C VAL A 77 4.80 8.22 -8.32
N LEU A 78 4.65 8.40 -7.00
CA LEU A 78 5.50 7.82 -5.97
C LEU A 78 4.59 7.14 -4.96
N ARG A 79 4.76 5.84 -4.74
CA ARG A 79 3.96 5.05 -3.80
C ARG A 79 4.85 4.24 -2.88
N VAL A 80 4.30 3.88 -1.73
CA VAL A 80 4.89 2.91 -0.81
C VAL A 80 3.80 1.88 -0.52
N PRO A 81 3.55 0.91 -1.44
CA PRO A 81 2.55 -0.11 -1.21
C PRO A 81 2.88 -0.94 0.03
N ASP A 82 1.85 -1.37 0.75
CA ASP A 82 2.00 -2.22 1.92
C ASP A 82 2.63 -3.56 1.55
N LEU A 83 2.16 -4.14 0.43
CA LEU A 83 2.67 -5.35 -0.19
C LEU A 83 2.72 -5.18 -1.71
N GLN A 84 3.74 -5.75 -2.34
CA GLN A 84 3.86 -5.88 -3.78
C GLN A 84 4.44 -7.24 -4.15
N VAL A 85 4.08 -7.75 -5.32
CA VAL A 85 4.66 -8.98 -5.87
C VAL A 85 5.48 -8.59 -7.10
N CYS A 86 6.74 -9.01 -7.14
CA CYS A 86 7.62 -8.82 -8.29
C CYS A 86 8.67 -9.95 -8.34
N ARG A 87 9.51 -9.93 -9.37
CA ARG A 87 10.65 -10.85 -9.45
C ARG A 87 11.71 -10.48 -8.43
N ASP A 88 12.35 -11.46 -7.82
CA ASP A 88 13.41 -11.24 -6.84
C ASP A 88 14.54 -10.36 -7.43
N ALA A 89 14.92 -10.62 -8.68
CA ALA A 89 15.94 -9.86 -9.39
C ALA A 89 15.59 -8.37 -9.58
N ALA A 90 14.31 -8.00 -9.58
CA ALA A 90 13.90 -6.59 -9.69
C ALA A 90 14.18 -5.81 -8.39
N MET A 91 14.34 -6.52 -7.27
CA MET A 91 14.65 -5.93 -5.96
C MET A 91 16.16 -5.81 -5.71
N GLU A 92 17.01 -6.29 -6.63
CA GLU A 92 18.47 -6.13 -6.57
C GLU A 92 18.87 -4.72 -7.06
N THR A 93 18.38 -3.68 -6.39
CA THR A 93 18.57 -2.27 -6.74
C THR A 93 18.68 -1.40 -5.49
N ASP A 94 19.44 -0.30 -5.61
CA ASP A 94 19.50 0.77 -4.59
C ASP A 94 18.50 1.90 -4.85
N ASP A 95 17.88 1.92 -6.03
CA ASP A 95 16.86 2.90 -6.43
C ASP A 95 15.44 2.43 -6.06
N PRO A 96 14.44 3.34 -6.01
CA PRO A 96 13.04 2.94 -5.93
C PRO A 96 12.67 1.93 -7.02
N LEU A 97 11.80 0.98 -6.70
CA LEU A 97 11.34 -0.02 -7.65
C LEU A 97 10.60 0.64 -8.82
N ASP A 98 10.91 0.24 -10.06
CA ASP A 98 10.09 0.61 -11.22
C ASP A 98 8.71 -0.07 -11.09
N PRO A 99 7.59 0.68 -11.09
CA PRO A 99 6.26 0.09 -10.97
C PRO A 99 5.92 -0.95 -12.04
N ARG A 100 6.63 -0.99 -13.18
CA ARG A 100 6.45 -1.99 -14.24
C ARG A 100 6.95 -3.38 -13.85
N GLU A 101 7.82 -3.49 -12.86
CA GLU A 101 8.33 -4.76 -12.33
C GLU A 101 7.31 -5.46 -11.41
N ILE A 102 6.32 -4.72 -10.93
CA ILE A 102 5.24 -5.26 -10.11
C ILE A 102 4.27 -6.05 -10.99
N VAL A 103 3.94 -7.26 -10.56
CA VAL A 103 3.04 -8.14 -11.31
C VAL A 103 1.65 -7.50 -11.42
N GLN A 104 1.12 -7.47 -12.64
CA GLN A 104 -0.14 -6.81 -12.97
C GLN A 104 -1.28 -7.81 -13.03
N ALA A 105 -2.45 -7.41 -12.52
CA ALA A 105 -3.69 -8.10 -12.81
C ALA A 105 -4.33 -7.48 -14.04
N GLU A 106 -4.61 -8.29 -15.07
CA GLU A 106 -5.51 -7.92 -16.18
C GLU A 106 -5.18 -6.60 -16.92
N GLY A 107 -3.89 -6.31 -17.15
CA GLY A 107 -3.45 -5.10 -17.87
C GLY A 107 -3.74 -3.80 -17.13
N ARG A 108 -4.06 -3.87 -15.83
CA ARG A 108 -4.17 -2.69 -14.96
C ARG A 108 -2.77 -2.20 -14.60
N PRO A 109 -2.54 -0.88 -14.58
CA PRO A 109 -1.30 -0.36 -14.04
C PRO A 109 -1.11 -0.85 -12.60
N ALA A 110 0.13 -1.22 -12.24
CA ALA A 110 0.45 -1.80 -10.93
C ALA A 110 -0.07 -0.98 -9.72
N TYR A 111 -0.20 0.34 -9.89
CA TYR A 111 -0.66 1.29 -8.87
C TYR A 111 -2.18 1.51 -8.83
N ASP A 112 -2.95 1.01 -9.80
CA ASP A 112 -4.42 1.19 -9.88
C ASP A 112 -5.20 -0.01 -9.32
N ASN A 113 -4.51 -0.91 -8.63
CA ASN A 113 -5.09 -2.10 -8.00
C ASN A 113 -5.89 -1.80 -6.72
N ARG A 114 -6.51 -0.61 -6.62
CA ARG A 114 -7.49 -0.32 -5.55
C ARG A 114 -8.79 -1.04 -5.87
N LEU A 115 -8.89 -2.28 -5.40
CA LEU A 115 -10.07 -3.10 -5.57
C LEU A 115 -11.00 -2.94 -4.35
N HIS A 116 -12.27 -2.62 -4.60
CA HIS A 116 -13.32 -2.64 -3.59
C HIS A 116 -13.88 -4.06 -3.46
N LEU A 117 -13.20 -4.88 -2.67
CA LEU A 117 -13.56 -6.29 -2.49
C LEU A 117 -14.33 -6.49 -1.18
N PRO A 118 -15.39 -7.33 -1.18
CA PRO A 118 -16.13 -7.62 0.04
C PRO A 118 -15.23 -8.38 1.02
N TYR A 119 -15.02 -7.81 2.22
CA TYR A 119 -14.34 -8.51 3.31
C TYR A 119 -15.07 -9.81 3.65
N GLY A 120 -14.31 -10.87 3.93
CA GLY A 120 -14.85 -12.15 4.38
C GLY A 120 -15.13 -13.13 3.25
N LYS A 121 -14.85 -12.73 2.00
CA LYS A 121 -14.84 -13.62 0.86
C LYS A 121 -13.41 -13.82 0.37
N PRO A 122 -13.07 -15.00 -0.17
CA PRO A 122 -11.78 -15.17 -0.80
C PRO A 122 -11.63 -14.20 -1.98
N VAL A 123 -10.44 -13.63 -2.12
CA VAL A 123 -10.04 -12.78 -3.23
C VAL A 123 -9.15 -13.59 -4.15
N THR A 124 -9.43 -13.54 -5.45
CA THR A 124 -8.58 -14.16 -6.47
C THR A 124 -7.87 -13.06 -7.24
N VAL A 125 -6.54 -13.15 -7.31
CA VAL A 125 -5.69 -12.27 -8.10
C VAL A 125 -5.21 -13.09 -9.29
N ALA A 126 -5.71 -12.76 -10.48
CA ALA A 126 -5.30 -13.39 -11.73
C ALA A 126 -4.33 -12.46 -12.48
N THR A 127 -3.16 -12.99 -12.81
CA THR A 127 -2.07 -12.30 -13.51
C THR A 127 -1.62 -13.15 -14.69
N ASP A 128 -0.77 -12.60 -15.54
CA ASP A 128 -0.07 -13.34 -16.59
C ASP A 128 0.91 -14.38 -16.02
N LEU A 129 1.38 -14.21 -14.78
CA LEU A 129 2.33 -15.10 -14.11
C LEU A 129 1.66 -16.18 -13.24
N GLY A 130 0.35 -16.12 -13.06
CA GLY A 130 -0.38 -17.09 -12.24
C GLY A 130 -1.67 -16.54 -11.64
N THR A 131 -2.39 -17.44 -10.96
CA THR A 131 -3.61 -17.10 -10.22
C THR A 131 -3.42 -17.47 -8.75
N TRP A 132 -3.62 -16.50 -7.87
CA TRP A 132 -3.43 -16.67 -6.43
C TRP A 132 -4.69 -16.32 -5.66
N LYS A 133 -4.86 -16.97 -4.51
CA LYS A 133 -6.03 -16.83 -3.65
C LYS A 133 -5.64 -16.25 -2.29
N ILE A 134 -6.39 -15.27 -1.82
CA ILE A 134 -6.23 -14.67 -0.51
C ILE A 134 -7.53 -14.87 0.27
N GLU A 135 -7.46 -15.66 1.33
CA GLU A 135 -8.53 -15.83 2.31
C GLU A 135 -8.60 -14.59 3.21
N THR A 136 -9.77 -13.92 3.20
CA THR A 136 -9.97 -12.67 3.94
C THR A 136 -10.84 -12.81 5.18
N ALA A 137 -11.46 -13.98 5.41
CA ALA A 137 -12.38 -14.22 6.52
C ALA A 137 -11.74 -13.97 7.89
N ASP A 138 -10.53 -14.50 8.08
CA ASP A 138 -9.81 -14.50 9.36
C ASP A 138 -8.79 -13.36 9.50
N LEU A 139 -8.73 -12.45 8.53
CA LEU A 139 -7.83 -11.30 8.62
C LEU A 139 -8.27 -10.35 9.75
N PRO A 140 -7.34 -9.70 10.46
CA PRO A 140 -7.71 -8.73 11.48
C PRO A 140 -8.56 -7.59 10.89
N ARG A 141 -9.71 -7.32 11.50
CA ARG A 141 -10.46 -6.09 11.19
C ARG A 141 -9.90 -4.92 11.99
N TYR A 142 -9.83 -3.76 11.34
CA TYR A 142 -9.72 -2.50 12.08
C TYR A 142 -10.88 -2.43 13.06
N GLY A 143 -10.57 -2.10 14.32
CA GLY A 143 -11.62 -1.90 15.30
C GLY A 143 -12.51 -0.76 14.84
N HIS A 144 -13.81 -0.84 15.10
CA HIS A 144 -14.63 0.36 15.06
C HIS A 144 -13.92 1.45 15.88
N PRO A 145 -13.90 2.72 15.43
CA PRO A 145 -13.45 3.79 16.31
C PRO A 145 -14.24 3.64 17.61
N ARG A 146 -13.54 3.44 18.73
CA ARG A 146 -14.18 3.46 20.04
C ARG A 146 -15.00 4.74 20.06
N ARG A 147 -16.33 4.62 20.26
CA ARG A 147 -17.20 5.77 20.48
C ARG A 147 -16.44 6.70 21.43
N PHE A 148 -16.16 7.92 21.00
CA PHE A 148 -15.66 8.95 21.90
C PHE A 148 -16.63 9.00 23.08
N VAL A 149 -16.16 8.62 24.27
CA VAL A 149 -16.93 8.83 25.49
C VAL A 149 -16.97 10.35 25.66
N ASN A 150 -18.14 10.95 25.49
CA ASN A 150 -18.35 12.35 25.77
C ASN A 150 -18.18 12.55 27.28
N VAL A 151 -17.08 13.20 27.69
CA VAL A 151 -16.74 13.43 29.10
C VAL A 151 -17.72 14.38 29.79
N ASN A 152 -18.67 14.97 29.04
CA ASN A 152 -19.72 15.84 29.58
C ASN A 152 -20.94 15.10 30.14
N SER A 153 -20.97 13.76 30.15
CA SER A 153 -22.06 12.99 30.76
C SER A 153 -21.75 12.46 32.16
N VAL A 154 -20.79 13.07 32.88
CA VAL A 154 -20.70 12.90 34.33
C VAL A 154 -21.74 13.82 34.97
N THR A 155 -22.91 13.28 35.28
CA THR A 155 -23.81 13.91 36.24
C THR A 155 -23.11 13.94 37.60
N PRO A 156 -23.02 15.07 38.31
CA PRO A 156 -22.63 15.04 39.70
C PRO A 156 -23.73 14.30 40.46
N GLY A 157 -23.37 13.18 41.10
CA GLY A 157 -24.25 12.51 42.05
C GLY A 157 -24.59 13.47 43.20
N GLY A 158 -25.86 13.44 43.61
CA GLY A 158 -26.33 14.11 44.83
C GLY A 158 -25.91 13.39 46.09
#